data_AF-A0A534B9H0-F1
#
_entry.id   AF-A0A534B9H0-F1
#
_cell.length_a   1.000
_cell.length_b   1.000
_cell.length_c   1.000
_cell.angle_alpha   90.00
_cell.angle_beta   90.00
_cell.angle_gamma   90.00
#
_symmetry.space_group_name_H-M   'P 1'
#
loop_
_entity.id
_entity.type
_entity.pdbx_description
1 polymer ?
#
loop_
_entity_poly.entity_id
_entity_poly.type
_entity_poly.pdbx_seq_one_letter_code
_entity_poly.pdbx_strand_id
1 'polypeptide(L)' 'KVERYGFALPHVNHVFLSGHRLMVQIQSSWFPLYDRNPQTYVANIFFARPGDYRKATQRVFHTAGAASFIELPVVGKR' A
#
# COMPACT_ATOMS: atom_id res chain seq x y z
N LYS A 1 -16.04 -6.53 -1.41
CA LYS A 1 -15.50 -7.55 -0.48
C LYS A 1 -14.24 -6.98 0.17
N VAL A 2 -13.99 -7.25 1.45
CA VAL A 2 -12.72 -6.88 2.10
C VAL A 2 -11.70 -7.98 1.79
N GLU A 3 -10.53 -7.60 1.32
CA GLU A 3 -9.45 -8.53 1.00
C GLU A 3 -8.22 -8.23 1.87
N ARG A 4 -7.52 -9.28 2.29
CA ARG A 4 -6.28 -9.18 3.07
C ARG A 4 -5.08 -9.29 2.14
N TYR A 5 -4.21 -8.30 2.19
CA TYR A 5 -2.92 -8.30 1.49
C TYR A 5 -1.79 -8.46 2.52
N GLY A 6 -0.81 -9.31 2.20
CA GLY A 6 0.40 -9.49 3.01
C GLY A 6 1.60 -9.55 2.08
N PHE A 7 2.58 -8.67 2.31
CA PHE A 7 3.81 -8.60 1.54
C PHE A 7 4.90 -7.93 2.39
N ALA A 8 6.17 -8.25 2.11
CA ALA A 8 7.30 -7.63 2.78
C ALA A 8 7.56 -6.22 2.21
N LEU A 9 8.00 -5.31 3.09
CA LEU A 9 8.53 -4.00 2.71
C LEU A 9 10.06 -4.03 2.72
N PRO A 10 10.74 -3.06 2.08
CA PRO A 10 12.20 -2.95 2.15
C PRO A 10 12.70 -2.95 3.58
N HIS A 11 13.84 -3.59 3.82
CA HIS A 11 14.45 -3.64 5.15
C HIS A 11 14.85 -2.24 5.63
N VAL A 12 14.75 -2.02 6.93
CA VAL A 12 15.13 -0.77 7.57
C VAL A 12 16.06 -1.03 8.74
N ASN A 13 17.06 -0.17 8.92
CA ASN A 13 17.83 -0.03 10.14
C ASN A 13 17.74 1.43 10.57
N HIS A 14 16.69 1.76 11.30
CA HIS A 14 16.33 3.15 11.62
C HIS A 14 15.91 3.30 13.07
N VAL A 15 16.22 4.46 13.65
CA VAL A 15 15.78 4.85 14.99
C VAL A 15 14.93 6.12 14.88
N PHE A 16 13.67 6.03 15.30
CA PHE A 16 12.83 7.20 15.48
C PHE A 16 13.24 7.90 16.80
N LEU A 17 13.87 9.06 16.71
CA LEU A 17 14.39 9.81 17.86
C LEU A 17 13.28 10.52 18.63
N SER A 18 13.63 11.07 19.80
CA SER A 18 12.73 11.94 20.55
C SER A 18 12.23 13.10 19.68
N GLY A 19 10.92 13.35 19.70
CA GLY A 19 10.26 14.35 18.86
C GLY A 19 9.88 13.86 17.45
N HIS A 20 10.39 12.71 17.00
CA HIS A 20 10.00 12.13 15.71
C HIS A 20 8.64 11.41 15.80
N ARG A 21 8.03 11.14 14.65
CA ARG A 21 6.78 10.38 14.53
C ARG A 21 6.93 9.28 13.50
N LEU A 22 6.24 8.17 13.75
CA LEU A 22 6.01 7.16 12.72
C LEU A 22 4.83 7.59 11.85
N MET A 23 4.99 7.47 10.54
CA MET A 23 3.95 7.81 9.56
C MET A 23 3.84 6.69 8.53
N VAL A 24 2.61 6.33 8.17
CA VAL A 24 2.30 5.40 7.09
C VAL A 24 1.44 6.12 6.07
N GLN A 25 1.82 6.05 4.79
CA GLN A 25 1.06 6.58 3.67
C GLN A 25 0.65 5.43 2.75
N ILE A 26 -0.59 5.46 2.26
CA ILE A 26 -1.15 4.45 1.37
C ILE A 26 -1.78 5.17 0.18
N GLN A 27 -1.42 4.75 -1.03
CA GLN A 27 -1.95 5.25 -2.29
C GLN A 27 -2.06 4.11 -3.31
N SER A 28 -2.87 4.30 -4.35
CA SER A 28 -3.10 3.28 -5.39
C SER A 28 -2.51 3.65 -6.75
N SER A 29 -1.52 4.52 -6.78
CA SER A 29 -0.80 4.92 -7.99
C SER A 29 0.55 5.52 -7.63
N TRP A 30 1.58 5.29 -8.44
CA TRP A 30 2.87 5.97 -8.28
C TRP A 30 3.47 6.30 -9.65
N PHE A 31 2.83 7.26 -10.31
CA PHE A 31 3.15 7.66 -11.68
C PHE A 31 4.25 8.75 -11.69
N PRO A 32 5.18 8.75 -12.67
CA PRO A 32 5.31 7.83 -13.81
C PRO A 32 6.23 6.63 -13.55
N LEU A 33 6.75 6.44 -12.33
CA LEU A 33 7.67 5.33 -12.02
C LEU A 33 7.02 3.96 -12.26
N TYR A 34 5.77 3.79 -11.81
CA TYR A 34 4.91 2.68 -12.16
C TYR A 34 3.79 3.15 -13.07
N ASP A 35 3.40 2.30 -14.02
CA ASP A 35 2.26 2.55 -14.89
C ASP A 35 0.94 2.58 -14.09
N ARG A 36 -0.10 3.16 -14.69
CA ARG A 36 -1.40 3.28 -14.03
C ARG A 36 -2.10 1.92 -14.10
N ASN A 37 -2.48 1.36 -12.96
CA ASN A 37 -3.41 0.23 -12.94
C ASN A 37 -4.79 0.71 -13.46
N PRO A 38 -5.40 0.05 -14.46
CA PRO A 38 -6.70 0.46 -15.01
C PRO A 38 -7.86 0.42 -14.00
N GLN A 39 -7.68 -0.28 -12.88
CA GLN A 39 -8.72 -0.59 -11.89
C GLN A 39 -9.92 -1.36 -12.46
N THR A 40 -9.72 -1.92 -13.65
CA THR A 40 -10.53 -2.96 -14.27
C THR A 40 -9.59 -4.12 -14.56
N TYR A 41 -10.02 -5.34 -14.31
CA TYR A 41 -9.22 -6.50 -14.71
C TYR A 41 -9.11 -6.53 -16.24
N VAL A 42 -7.88 -6.56 -16.73
CA VAL A 42 -7.53 -6.78 -18.13
C VAL A 42 -6.49 -7.90 -18.19
N ALA A 43 -6.48 -8.68 -19.27
CA ALA A 43 -5.57 -9.82 -19.37
C ALA A 43 -4.09 -9.42 -19.34
N ASN A 44 -3.76 -8.23 -19.85
CA ASN A 44 -2.41 -7.68 -19.81
C ASN A 44 -2.46 -6.15 -19.75
N ILE A 45 -1.89 -5.55 -18.70
CA ILE A 45 -1.95 -4.11 -18.45
C ILE A 45 -1.19 -3.30 -19.51
N PHE A 46 -0.14 -3.87 -20.13
CA PHE A 46 0.60 -3.20 -21.21
C PHE A 46 -0.27 -2.83 -22.42
N PHE A 47 -1.40 -3.53 -22.61
CA PHE A 47 -2.34 -3.28 -23.71
C PHE A 47 -3.66 -2.65 -23.25
N ALA A 48 -3.72 -2.10 -22.03
CA ALA A 48 -4.90 -1.43 -21.53
C ALA A 48 -5.28 -0.22 -22.42
N ARG A 49 -6.51 -0.22 -22.93
CA ARG A 49 -7.04 0.82 -23.81
C ARG A 49 -7.60 1.98 -22.98
N PRO A 50 -7.77 3.17 -23.57
CA PRO A 50 -8.32 4.34 -22.86
C PRO A 50 -9.63 4.06 -22.11
N GLY A 51 -10.52 3.24 -22.69
CA GLY A 51 -11.81 2.88 -22.06
C GLY A 51 -11.73 1.86 -20.91
N ASP A 52 -10.58 1.19 -20.71
CA ASP A 52 -10.42 0.19 -19.66
C ASP A 52 -10.10 0.86 -18.30
N TYR A 53 -9.59 2.10 -18.32
CA TYR A 53 -9.28 2.88 -17.11
C TYR A 53 -10.56 3.41 -16.48
N ARG A 54 -10.81 3.02 -15.23
CA ARG A 54 -11.98 3.43 -14.47
C ARG A 54 -11.57 4.01 -13.13
N LYS A 55 -12.26 5.05 -12.68
CA LYS A 55 -12.12 5.56 -11.31
C LYS A 55 -12.63 4.50 -10.35
N ALA A 56 -11.84 4.12 -9.35
CA ALA A 56 -12.30 3.32 -8.22
C ALA A 56 -12.27 4.10 -6.91
N THR A 57 -13.20 3.77 -6.04
CA THR A 57 -13.18 4.21 -4.64
C THR A 57 -12.46 3.17 -3.82
N GLN A 58 -11.28 3.53 -3.31
CA GLN A 58 -10.49 2.67 -2.45
C GLN A 58 -10.78 2.95 -0.98
N ARG A 59 -10.72 1.91 -0.15
CA ARG A 59 -10.89 2.04 1.31
C ARG A 59 -9.92 1.12 2.02
N VAL A 60 -9.12 1.70 2.90
CA VAL A 60 -8.30 0.96 3.85
C VAL A 60 -9.11 0.78 5.12
N PHE A 61 -9.27 -0.47 5.57
CA PHE A 61 -10.01 -0.78 6.78
C PHE A 61 -9.04 -0.87 7.96
N HIS A 62 -9.42 -0.28 9.08
CA HIS A 62 -8.65 -0.30 10.33
C HIS A 62 -9.58 -0.49 11.54
N THR A 63 -10.65 -1.27 11.34
CA THR A 63 -11.67 -1.58 12.35
C THR A 63 -11.49 -3.01 12.89
N ALA A 64 -12.10 -3.32 14.04
CA ALA A 64 -12.13 -4.67 14.57
C ALA A 64 -12.64 -5.68 13.51
N GLY A 65 -11.98 -6.83 13.40
CA GLY A 65 -12.26 -7.85 12.37
C GLY A 65 -11.62 -7.59 11.00
N ALA A 66 -11.14 -6.37 10.71
CA ALA A 66 -10.46 -6.00 9.47
C ALA A 66 -9.38 -4.94 9.70
N ALA A 67 -8.54 -5.14 10.72
CA ALA A 67 -7.53 -4.18 11.14
C ALA A 67 -6.26 -4.29 10.28
N SER A 68 -6.09 -3.40 9.30
CA SER A 68 -4.79 -3.24 8.60
C SER A 68 -3.71 -2.72 9.55
N PHE A 69 -2.47 -3.20 9.39
CA PHE A 69 -1.32 -2.80 10.19
C PHE A 69 -0.02 -2.88 9.38
N ILE A 70 1.03 -2.23 9.87
CA ILE A 70 2.43 -2.54 9.50
C ILE A 70 3.05 -3.30 10.65
N GLU A 71 3.70 -4.42 10.33
CA GLU A 71 4.53 -5.16 11.27
C GLU A 71 5.92 -4.53 11.32
N LEU A 72 6.31 -4.01 12.48
CA LEU A 72 7.62 -3.39 12.67
C LEU A 72 8.56 -4.36 13.40
N PRO A 73 9.76 -4.62 12.87
CA PRO A 73 10.76 -5.43 13.55
C PRO A 73 11.45 -4.59 14.64
N VAL A 74 10.72 -4.27 15.70
CA VAL A 74 11.22 -3.48 16.83
C VAL A 74 12.27 -4.29 17.59
N VAL A 75 13.47 -3.73 17.72
CA VAL A 75 14.54 -4.29 18.54
C VAL A 75 14.59 -3.60 19.89
N GLY A 76 14.84 -4.39 20.95
CA GLY A 76 15.04 -3.85 22.29
C GLY A 76 16.29 -2.98 22.38
N LYS A 77 16.34 -2.11 23.40
CA LYS A 77 17.59 -1.43 23.75
C LYS A 77 18.57 -2.48 24.28
N ARG A 78 19.83 -2.41 23.83
CA ARG A 78 20.94 -3.05 24.55
C ARG A 78 21.12 -2.37 25.90
#